data_AF-A0A3A4P5M0-F1
#
_entry.id   AF-A0A3A4P5M0-F1
#
_cell.length_a   1.000
_cell.length_b   1.000
_cell.length_c   1.000
_cell.angle_alpha   90.00
_cell.angle_beta   90.00
_cell.angle_gamma   90.00
#
_symmetry.space_group_name_H-M   'P 1'
#
loop_
_entity.id
_entity.type
_entity.pdbx_description
1 polymer ?
#
loop_
_entity_poly.entity_id
_entity_poly.type
_entity_poly.pdbx_seq_one_letter_code
_entity_poly.pdbx_strand_id
1 'polypeptide(L)'
;MSLWHIPGAAGVFASLFYILMCDGFPGGRSPGKWLTGLKVVRIDREGMDFPSSLMRNLTVSAPFVLYLVPVIGPFLAYTIGFAVLLVETYLGFYDPDGQRAGDTFAETLVVEHRQASDGLPLSDRRA
;
A
#
# COMPACT_ATOMS: atom_id res chain seq x y z
N MET A 1 -14.61 33.99 -5.68
CA MET A 1 -13.66 33.28 -6.57
C MET A 1 -12.61 32.67 -5.66
N SER A 2 -12.39 31.37 -5.47
CA SER A 2 -13.05 30.11 -5.82
C SER A 2 -12.69 29.17 -4.67
N LEU A 3 -13.64 28.36 -4.17
CA LEU A 3 -13.46 27.42 -3.05
C LEU A 3 -12.41 26.30 -3.34
N TRP A 4 -11.81 26.33 -4.53
CA TRP A 4 -10.82 25.39 -5.04
C TRP A 4 -9.36 25.61 -4.59
N HIS A 5 -8.99 26.78 -4.06
CA HIS A 5 -7.58 27.13 -3.93
C HIS A 5 -6.89 26.69 -2.62
N ILE A 6 -7.63 26.22 -1.61
CA ILE A 6 -7.07 25.97 -0.27
C ILE A 6 -7.25 24.52 0.23
N PRO A 7 -8.35 23.79 -0.04
CA PRO A 7 -8.46 22.40 0.40
C PRO A 7 -8.01 21.36 -0.63
N GLY A 8 -7.83 21.73 -1.91
CA GLY A 8 -7.54 20.77 -2.99
C GLY A 8 -6.16 20.10 -2.88
N ALA A 9 -5.08 20.88 -2.99
CA ALA A 9 -3.72 20.34 -2.96
C ALA A 9 -3.34 19.81 -1.56
N ALA A 10 -3.76 20.50 -0.49
CA ALA A 10 -3.50 20.06 0.88
C ALA A 10 -4.14 18.68 1.16
N GLY A 11 -5.36 18.44 0.66
CA GLY A 11 -6.01 17.14 0.76
C GLY A 11 -5.26 16.03 0.00
N VAL A 12 -4.77 16.33 -1.20
CA VAL A 12 -3.96 15.38 -1.99
C VAL A 12 -2.68 15.00 -1.24
N PHE A 13 -1.93 15.98 -0.73
CA PHE A 13 -0.71 15.70 0.03
C PHE A 13 -0.99 14.93 1.33
N ALA A 14 -2.05 15.26 2.05
CA ALA A 14 -2.46 14.52 3.25
C ALA A 14 -2.83 13.06 2.91
N SER A 15 -3.54 12.84 1.80
CA SER A 15 -3.91 11.48 1.35
C SER A 15 -2.70 10.65 0.93
N LEU A 16 -1.77 11.24 0.16
CA LEU A 16 -0.52 10.60 -0.24
C LEU A 16 0.33 10.25 0.98
N PHE A 17 0.50 11.21 1.89
CA PHE A 17 1.23 10.99 3.14
C PHE A 17 0.64 9.83 3.94
N TYR A 18 -0.69 9.81 4.10
CA TYR A 18 -1.36 8.73 4.80
C TYR A 18 -1.16 7.37 4.12
N ILE A 19 -1.44 7.26 2.82
CA ILE A 19 -1.34 5.98 2.08
C ILE A 19 0.09 5.44 2.14
N LEU A 20 1.09 6.30 1.93
CA LEU A 20 2.49 5.90 1.91
C LEU A 20 3.00 5.44 3.28
N MET A 21 2.57 6.11 4.36
CA MET A 21 3.11 5.87 5.70
C MET A 21 2.25 4.98 6.60
N CYS A 22 1.00 4.69 6.23
CA CYS A 22 0.03 3.99 7.09
C CYS A 22 0.50 2.63 7.60
N ASP A 23 1.38 1.96 6.86
CA ASP A 23 1.89 0.64 7.22
C ASP A 23 3.17 0.69 8.07
N GLY A 24 4.00 1.73 7.92
CA GLY A 24 5.23 1.92 8.70
C GLY A 24 5.01 2.30 10.18
N PHE A 25 3.76 2.43 10.62
CA PHE A 25 3.45 2.68 12.03
C PHE A 25 3.91 1.52 12.95
N PRO A 26 4.15 1.79 14.25
CA PRO A 26 4.65 0.82 15.20
C PRO A 26 3.84 -0.49 15.18
N GLY A 27 4.51 -1.59 14.83
CA GLY A 27 3.89 -2.91 14.70
C GLY A 27 3.65 -3.39 13.25
N GLY A 28 4.04 -2.61 12.23
CA GLY A 28 4.01 -3.05 10.83
C GLY A 28 2.60 -3.29 10.29
N ARG A 29 1.65 -2.48 10.73
CA ARG A 29 0.23 -2.59 10.36
C ARG A 29 -0.45 -1.23 10.38
N SER A 30 -1.27 -0.98 9.37
CA SER A 30 -2.20 0.14 9.36
C SER A 30 -3.42 -0.11 10.28
N PRO A 31 -4.20 0.93 10.63
CA PRO A 31 -5.40 0.79 11.46
C PRO A 31 -6.43 -0.20 10.88
N GLY A 32 -6.59 -0.21 9.55
CA GLY A 32 -7.47 -1.17 8.87
C GLY A 32 -6.98 -2.61 9.03
N LYS A 33 -5.67 -2.84 8.88
CA LYS A 33 -5.05 -4.17 9.06
C LYS A 33 -5.08 -4.63 10.52
N TRP A 34 -5.00 -3.69 11.47
CA TRP A 34 -5.19 -3.98 12.89
C TRP A 34 -6.59 -4.54 13.15
N LEU A 35 -7.63 -3.97 12.54
CA LEU A 35 -9.01 -4.44 12.68
C LEU A 35 -9.20 -5.85 12.07
N THR A 36 -8.53 -6.15 10.95
CA THR A 36 -8.63 -7.45 10.27
C THR A 36 -7.64 -8.50 10.81
N GLY A 37 -6.82 -8.18 11.81
CA GLY A 37 -5.81 -9.11 12.34
C GLY A 37 -4.67 -9.44 11.37
N LEU A 38 -4.46 -8.61 10.35
CA LEU A 38 -3.39 -8.77 9.38
C LEU A 38 -2.16 -7.96 9.81
N LYS A 39 -0.98 -8.51 9.51
CA LYS A 39 0.30 -7.84 9.72
C LYS A 39 1.14 -7.98 8.45
N VAL A 40 1.93 -6.98 8.17
CA VAL A 40 2.93 -7.09 7.11
C VAL A 40 4.29 -7.35 7.73
N VAL A 41 5.02 -8.27 7.10
CA VAL A 41 6.39 -8.62 7.44
C VAL A 41 7.27 -8.50 6.20
N ARG A 42 8.53 -8.12 6.38
CA ARG A 42 9.52 -8.28 5.30
C ARG A 42 9.91 -9.75 5.19
N ILE A 43 10.25 -10.17 3.98
CA ILE A 43 10.67 -11.55 3.69
C ILE A 43 11.93 -11.94 4.48
N ASP A 44 12.82 -10.98 4.74
CA ASP A 44 14.03 -11.15 5.54
C ASP A 44 13.78 -11.14 7.07
N ARG A 45 12.51 -11.25 7.48
CA ARG A 45 12.03 -11.49 8.87
C ARG A 45 12.18 -10.34 9.84
N GLU A 46 12.64 -9.17 9.40
CA GLU A 46 12.59 -7.97 10.21
C GLU A 46 11.23 -7.27 10.13
N GLY A 47 10.95 -6.44 11.13
CA GLY A 47 9.74 -5.62 11.16
C GLY A 47 9.65 -4.75 9.90
N MET A 48 8.45 -4.24 9.61
CA MET A 48 8.31 -3.38 8.45
C MET A 48 8.88 -1.99 8.71
N ASP A 49 9.83 -1.59 7.86
CA ASP A 49 10.43 -0.26 7.89
C ASP A 49 9.62 0.75 7.07
N PHE A 50 9.80 2.03 7.39
CA PHE A 50 9.17 3.13 6.64
C PHE A 50 9.52 3.14 5.13
N PRO A 51 10.78 2.90 4.70
CA PRO A 51 11.11 2.84 3.27
C PRO A 51 10.40 1.69 2.55
N SER A 52 10.26 0.54 3.20
CA SER A 52 9.55 -0.63 2.62
C SER A 52 8.05 -0.38 2.53
N SER A 53 7.46 0.29 3.53
CA SER A 53 6.07 0.78 3.46
C SER A 53 5.86 1.75 2.29
N LEU A 54 6.80 2.69 2.10
CA LEU A 54 6.77 3.66 1.00
C LEU A 54 6.83 2.94 -0.35
N MET A 55 7.82 2.06 -0.55
CA MET A 55 8.03 1.35 -1.81
C MET A 55 6.84 0.52 -2.23
N ARG A 56 6.20 -0.18 -1.28
CA ARG A 56 5.02 -0.96 -1.60
C ARG A 56 3.80 -0.11 -1.94
N ASN A 57 3.54 0.92 -1.14
CA ASN A 57 2.36 1.76 -1.32
C ASN A 57 2.55 2.78 -2.46
N LEU A 58 3.77 2.88 -3.01
CA LEU A 58 4.07 3.73 -4.17
C LEU A 58 3.25 3.33 -5.39
N THR A 59 3.13 2.03 -5.67
CA THR A 59 2.39 1.55 -6.85
C THR A 59 0.94 2.01 -6.83
N VAL A 60 0.26 1.89 -5.68
CA VAL A 60 -1.14 2.32 -5.52
C VAL A 60 -1.29 3.83 -5.37
N SER A 61 -0.32 4.52 -4.79
CA SER A 61 -0.38 5.98 -4.55
C SER A 61 0.05 6.82 -5.75
N ALA A 62 0.86 6.28 -6.67
CA ALA A 62 1.38 7.02 -7.82
C ALA A 62 0.29 7.72 -8.67
N PRO A 63 -0.87 7.10 -8.95
CA PRO A 63 -1.94 7.77 -9.70
C PRO A 63 -2.50 9.01 -8.99
N PHE A 64 -2.42 9.09 -7.66
CA PHE A 64 -2.94 10.23 -6.90
C PHE A 64 -2.11 11.50 -7.10
N VAL A 65 -0.85 11.39 -7.54
CA VAL A 65 -0.02 12.55 -7.91
C VAL A 65 -0.65 13.34 -9.06
N LEU A 66 -1.41 12.67 -9.94
CA LEU A 66 -2.08 13.31 -11.07
C LEU A 66 -3.16 14.30 -10.64
N TYR A 67 -3.70 14.21 -9.41
CA TYR A 67 -4.64 15.21 -8.88
C TYR A 67 -4.01 16.62 -8.74
N LEU A 68 -2.68 16.74 -8.79
CA LEU A 68 -1.99 18.03 -8.80
C LEU A 68 -2.14 18.78 -10.13
N VAL A 69 -2.48 18.07 -11.22
CA VAL A 69 -2.72 18.67 -12.53
C VAL A 69 -4.17 19.18 -12.59
N PRO A 70 -4.40 20.49 -12.78
CA PRO A 70 -5.77 21.01 -12.84
C PRO A 70 -6.51 20.49 -14.07
N VAL A 71 -7.84 20.35 -13.95
CA VAL A 71 -8.78 19.95 -15.02
C VAL A 71 -8.65 18.49 -15.47
N ILE A 72 -7.52 18.09 -16.08
CA ILE A 72 -7.33 16.74 -16.63
C ILE A 72 -6.82 15.73 -15.59
N GLY A 73 -6.11 16.22 -14.56
CA GLY A 73 -5.49 15.39 -13.54
C GLY A 73 -6.45 14.44 -12.81
N PRO A 74 -7.59 14.92 -12.28
CA PRO A 74 -8.57 14.05 -11.63
C PRO A 74 -9.11 12.92 -12.53
N PHE A 75 -9.34 13.21 -13.82
CA PHE A 75 -9.82 12.21 -14.77
C PHE A 75 -8.75 11.13 -15.04
N LEU A 76 -7.50 11.55 -15.23
CA LEU A 76 -6.38 10.61 -15.40
C LEU A 76 -6.11 9.82 -14.12
N ALA A 77 -6.14 10.47 -12.95
CA ALA A 77 -5.98 9.84 -11.65
C ALA A 77 -7.02 8.75 -11.42
N TYR A 78 -8.29 9.03 -11.75
CA TYR A 78 -9.37 8.05 -11.64
C TYR A 78 -9.17 6.88 -12.61
N THR A 79 -8.89 7.16 -13.88
CA THR A 79 -8.77 6.12 -14.92
C THR A 79 -7.56 5.21 -14.66
N ILE A 80 -6.39 5.82 -14.42
CA ILE A 80 -5.15 5.08 -14.16
C ILE A 80 -5.22 4.42 -12.78
N GLY A 81 -5.71 5.13 -11.77
CA GLY A 81 -5.87 4.60 -10.41
C GLY A 81 -6.78 3.38 -10.38
N PHE A 82 -7.90 3.41 -11.10
CA PHE A 82 -8.79 2.26 -11.23
C PHE A 82 -8.09 1.07 -11.92
N ALA A 83 -7.38 1.31 -13.02
CA ALA A 83 -6.62 0.26 -13.70
C ALA A 83 -5.53 -0.35 -12.81
N VAL A 84 -4.77 0.48 -12.09
CA VAL A 84 -3.75 0.04 -11.13
C VAL A 84 -4.39 -0.80 -10.01
N LEU A 85 -5.51 -0.34 -9.44
CA LEU A 85 -6.22 -1.09 -8.40
C LEU A 85 -6.69 -2.45 -8.90
N LEU A 86 -7.21 -2.54 -10.13
CA LEU A 86 -7.61 -3.82 -10.73
C LEU A 86 -6.42 -4.76 -10.89
N VAL A 87 -5.28 -4.26 -11.38
CA VAL A 87 -4.06 -5.07 -11.56
C VAL A 87 -3.50 -5.51 -10.21
N GLU A 88 -3.36 -4.61 -9.25
CA GLU A 88 -2.90 -4.91 -7.89
C GLU A 88 -3.80 -5.94 -7.21
N THR A 89 -5.12 -5.80 -7.37
CA THR A 89 -6.09 -6.75 -6.83
C THR A 89 -5.98 -8.11 -7.51
N TYR A 90 -5.87 -8.13 -8.84
CA TYR A 90 -5.68 -9.36 -9.60
C TYR A 90 -4.40 -10.08 -9.15
N LEU A 91 -3.27 -9.38 -9.06
CA LEU A 91 -2.01 -9.97 -8.58
C LEU A 91 -2.15 -10.49 -7.15
N GLY A 92 -2.73 -9.71 -6.24
CA GLY A 92 -2.92 -10.15 -4.86
C GLY A 92 -3.80 -11.39 -4.69
N PHE A 93 -4.73 -11.67 -5.62
CA PHE A 93 -5.55 -12.88 -5.58
C PHE A 93 -4.95 -14.09 -6.31
N TYR A 94 -4.19 -13.85 -7.38
CA TYR A 94 -3.67 -14.90 -8.25
C TYR A 94 -2.19 -15.23 -8.00
N ASP A 95 -1.48 -14.40 -7.25
CA ASP A 95 -0.13 -14.72 -6.77
C ASP A 95 -0.19 -15.81 -5.69
N PRO A 96 0.65 -16.86 -5.76
CA PRO A 96 0.66 -17.95 -4.79
C PRO A 96 0.86 -17.49 -3.33
N ASP A 97 1.61 -16.41 -3.15
CA ASP A 97 1.90 -15.83 -1.84
C ASP A 97 0.92 -14.70 -1.47
N GLY A 98 -0.02 -14.37 -2.35
CA GLY A 98 -0.93 -13.22 -2.21
C GLY A 98 -0.23 -11.88 -2.33
N GLN A 99 0.92 -11.82 -3.00
CA GLN A 99 1.68 -10.59 -3.19
C GLN A 99 1.05 -9.73 -4.29
N ARG A 100 0.96 -8.42 -4.01
CA ARG A 100 0.68 -7.41 -5.04
C ARG A 100 1.99 -6.96 -5.69
N ALA A 101 1.93 -6.23 -6.80
CA ALA A 101 3.13 -5.72 -7.46
C ALA A 101 3.99 -4.88 -6.50
N GLY A 102 3.37 -3.99 -5.71
CA GLY A 102 4.08 -3.27 -4.66
C GLY A 102 4.73 -4.17 -3.59
N ASP A 103 4.10 -5.28 -3.21
CA ASP A 103 4.64 -6.23 -2.23
C ASP A 103 5.90 -6.93 -2.78
N THR A 104 5.88 -7.30 -4.06
CA THR A 104 7.03 -7.89 -4.76
C THR A 104 8.20 -6.92 -4.84
N PHE A 105 7.96 -5.63 -5.13
CA PHE A 105 9.04 -4.63 -5.19
C PHE A 105 9.66 -4.31 -3.83
N ALA A 106 8.88 -4.42 -2.75
CA ALA A 106 9.35 -4.13 -1.40
C ALA A 106 9.82 -5.38 -0.64
N GLU A 107 9.78 -6.55 -1.29
CA GLU A 107 10.07 -7.86 -0.67
C GLU A 107 9.29 -8.06 0.63
N THR A 108 7.99 -7.79 0.58
CA THR A 108 7.09 -7.88 1.74
C THR A 108 5.96 -8.87 1.54
N LEU A 109 5.44 -9.41 2.64
CA LEU A 109 4.33 -10.34 2.65
C LEU A 109 3.28 -9.91 3.68
N VAL A 110 2.00 -10.16 3.35
CA VAL A 110 0.88 -9.97 4.28
C VAL A 110 0.56 -11.31 4.93
N VAL A 111 0.64 -11.36 6.25
CA VAL A 111 0.41 -12.57 7.04
C VAL A 111 -0.62 -12.31 8.14
N GLU A 112 -1.27 -13.36 8.61
CA GLU A 112 -2.10 -13.25 9.81
C GLU A 112 -1.22 -13.01 11.04
N HIS A 113 -1.70 -12.18 11.96
CA HIS A 113 -0.95 -11.81 13.16
C HIS A 113 -0.48 -13.04 13.96
N ARG A 114 -1.33 -14.09 14.01
CA ARG A 114 -1.03 -15.36 14.67
C ARG A 114 0.17 -16.07 14.04
N GLN A 115 0.18 -16.20 12.71
CA GLN A 115 1.28 -16.84 11.98
C GLN A 115 2.60 -16.08 12.14
N ALA A 116 2.55 -14.75 12.20
CA ALA A 116 3.72 -13.90 12.46
C ALA A 116 4.26 -14.03 13.90
N SER A 117 3.38 -14.24 14.87
CA SER A 117 3.76 -14.44 16.29
C SER A 117 4.28 -15.83 16.58
N ASP A 118 3.78 -16.84 15.86
CA ASP A 118 4.14 -18.25 16.07
C ASP A 118 5.49 -18.64 15.43
N GLY A 119 6.17 -17.70 14.76
CA GLY A 119 7.50 -17.92 14.18
C GLY A 119 7.53 -19.00 13.08
N LEU A 120 6.38 -19.34 12.51
CA LEU A 120 6.26 -20.34 11.46
C LEU A 120 7.14 -19.95 10.27
N PRO A 121 7.94 -20.89 9.71
CA PRO A 121 8.80 -20.59 8.58
C PRO A 121 7.97 -20.11 7.40
N LEU A 122 8.10 -18.83 7.04
CA LEU A 122 7.51 -18.27 5.82
C LEU A 122 8.06 -18.93 4.53
N SER A 123 9.09 -19.76 4.66
CA SER A 123 9.66 -20.57 3.56
C SER A 123 8.71 -21.65 3.05
N ASP A 124 7.75 -22.11 3.84
CA ASP A 124 6.81 -23.16 3.42
C ASP A 124 5.77 -22.68 2.38
N ARG A 125 5.65 -21.37 2.15
CA ARG A 125 4.79 -20.84 1.06
C ARG A 125 5.51 -20.70 -0.29
N ARG A 126 6.85 -20.79 -0.32
CA ARG A 126 7.66 -20.67 -1.55
C ARG A 126 7.86 -21.99 -2.31
N ALA A 127 7.29 -23.10 -1.83
CA ALA A 127 7.48 -24.45 -2.37
C ALA A 127 6.32 -24.88 -3.29
#